data_AF-A0A959PYP3-F1
#
_entry.id   AF-A0A959PYP3-F1
#
_cell.length_a   1.000
_cell.length_b   1.000
_cell.length_c   1.000
_cell.angle_alpha   90.00
_cell.angle_beta   90.00
_cell.angle_gamma   90.00
#
_symmetry.space_group_name_H-M   'P 1'
#
loop_
_entity.id
_entity.type
_entity.pdbx_description
1 polymer ?
#
loop_
_entity_poly.entity_id
_entity_poly.type
_entity_poly.pdbx_seq_one_letter_code
_entity_poly.pdbx_strand_id
1 'polypeptide(L)'
;MTDIIRWILIPVVLQITGLTGFGQPDIQLETARDGKVFKVFQFPKDGMPRIDGMTDDWGVVPESYIYRTNELNDTEDGHGIAIDTEDLQVAVRVGWVKGLNRLYFLYEAYDDYWDFGRFNPEGYLNDIFEIVVDGDLSGGPFIFNPIYAKEHLKWNGKNQEYLSNHFEFSGVHAQNYHIFTPPVNNAWCLVWGSQPWIAEFPYAHHAYQFDFNPGESGHLVLEGWITPFDYAPYEGPQEAVISQMKENDFIGLSWSILDFDGSGRDGHFNLSHNVNMVKDASYLCAFKLMPIEDAGGLFGADWTYQIIDMKEGWVAFKDCSLGAITKWTWDFGDGSISHEQNPLHRFAEKGVHKVITLTVEGPGGISKRTRYWEVMIR
;
A
#
# COMPACT_ATOMS: atom_id res chain seq x y z
N MET A 1 22.97 27.27 -9.24
CA MET A 1 21.57 27.04 -8.83
C MET A 1 20.82 26.87 -10.14
N THR A 2 20.23 25.69 -10.34
CA THR A 2 19.93 24.97 -11.62
C THR A 2 21.13 24.25 -12.25
N ASP A 3 20.91 22.99 -12.63
CA ASP A 3 21.78 22.04 -13.36
C ASP A 3 22.61 21.01 -12.58
N ILE A 4 22.02 20.33 -11.58
CA ILE A 4 22.41 18.95 -11.24
C ILE A 4 21.14 18.20 -10.82
N ILE A 5 20.63 17.34 -11.70
CA ILE A 5 19.90 16.06 -11.45
C ILE A 5 19.41 15.63 -12.85
N ARG A 6 20.27 14.88 -13.55
CA ARG A 6 19.90 14.02 -14.67
C ARG A 6 20.81 12.81 -14.58
N TRP A 7 20.20 11.62 -14.63
CA TRP A 7 20.81 10.27 -14.66
C TRP A 7 21.29 9.82 -13.27
N ILE A 8 20.70 8.79 -12.64
CA ILE A 8 20.54 7.41 -13.11
C ILE A 8 19.11 6.93 -12.84
N LEU A 9 18.32 6.77 -13.91
CA LEU A 9 17.17 5.87 -13.93
C LEU A 9 17.60 4.70 -14.80
N ILE A 10 17.73 3.50 -14.23
CA ILE A 10 17.60 2.29 -15.05
C ILE A 10 16.08 2.17 -15.24
N PRO A 11 15.54 2.39 -16.44
CA PRO A 11 14.13 2.13 -16.63
C PRO A 11 13.92 0.63 -16.44
N VAL A 12 12.99 0.24 -15.57
CA VAL A 12 12.41 -1.11 -15.60
C VAL A 12 12.01 -1.36 -17.05
N VAL A 13 12.72 -2.27 -17.71
CA VAL A 13 12.42 -2.62 -19.10
C VAL A 13 11.18 -3.49 -19.07
N LEU A 14 10.01 -2.89 -19.29
CA LEU A 14 8.80 -3.63 -19.66
C LEU A 14 9.07 -4.39 -20.96
N GLN A 15 9.44 -5.67 -20.88
CA GLN A 15 9.43 -6.54 -22.04
C GLN A 15 8.01 -7.01 -22.31
N ILE A 16 7.40 -6.49 -23.37
CA ILE A 16 6.16 -7.03 -23.92
C ILE A 16 6.53 -8.22 -24.81
N THR A 17 6.36 -9.44 -24.32
CA THR A 17 6.58 -10.65 -25.12
C THR A 17 5.26 -11.17 -25.70
N GLY A 18 5.06 -10.99 -27.01
CA GLY A 18 4.15 -11.79 -27.83
C GLY A 18 2.65 -11.48 -27.75
N LEU A 19 2.07 -11.06 -28.87
CA LEU A 19 0.61 -11.04 -29.07
C LEU A 19 0.15 -12.43 -29.55
N THR A 20 -0.48 -13.21 -28.66
CA THR A 20 -1.33 -14.33 -29.07
C THR A 20 -2.73 -14.15 -28.47
N GLY A 21 -3.66 -13.66 -29.29
CA GLY A 21 -5.13 -13.79 -29.12
C GLY A 21 -5.76 -13.16 -27.87
N PHE A 22 -6.45 -12.03 -28.02
CA PHE A 22 -7.45 -11.48 -27.07
C PHE A 22 -7.17 -11.64 -25.55
N GLY A 23 -5.92 -11.50 -25.14
CA GLY A 23 -5.49 -11.38 -23.74
C GLY A 23 -4.69 -10.09 -23.57
N GLN A 24 -4.80 -9.44 -22.41
CA GLN A 24 -3.92 -8.32 -22.05
C GLN A 24 -2.45 -8.76 -22.19
N PRO A 25 -1.53 -7.86 -22.60
CA PRO A 25 -0.11 -8.22 -22.71
C PRO A 25 0.41 -8.69 -21.35
N ASP A 26 1.08 -9.84 -21.33
CA ASP A 26 1.86 -10.30 -20.18
C ASP A 26 3.01 -9.32 -19.97
N ILE A 27 2.92 -8.50 -18.94
CA ILE A 27 4.01 -7.64 -18.49
C ILE A 27 4.95 -8.51 -17.65
N GLN A 28 6.14 -8.81 -18.15
CA GLN A 28 7.21 -9.37 -17.31
C GLN A 28 7.83 -8.23 -16.51
N LEU A 29 7.51 -8.17 -15.22
CA LEU A 29 8.20 -7.31 -14.26
C LEU A 29 9.42 -8.07 -13.73
N GLU A 30 10.62 -7.55 -13.98
CA GLU A 30 11.86 -8.03 -13.37
C GLU A 30 11.90 -7.59 -11.90
N THR A 31 11.17 -8.30 -11.04
CA THR A 31 11.13 -8.12 -9.58
C THR A 31 11.57 -9.39 -8.87
N ALA A 32 11.80 -9.34 -7.55
CA ALA A 32 12.47 -10.41 -6.80
C ALA A 32 11.83 -11.80 -6.87
N ARG A 33 10.55 -11.90 -7.25
CA ARG A 33 9.79 -13.16 -7.28
C ARG A 33 9.53 -13.67 -8.70
N ASP A 34 10.51 -13.53 -9.58
CA ASP A 34 10.50 -14.08 -10.96
C ASP A 34 9.21 -13.76 -11.75
N GLY A 35 8.77 -12.50 -11.69
CA GLY A 35 7.55 -12.04 -12.35
C GLY A 35 6.24 -12.36 -11.63
N LYS A 36 6.27 -12.98 -10.43
CA LYS A 36 5.08 -13.08 -9.56
C LYS A 36 4.62 -11.68 -9.14
N VAL A 37 3.36 -11.40 -9.44
CA VAL A 37 2.69 -10.15 -9.05
C VAL A 37 1.73 -10.42 -7.90
N PHE A 38 1.93 -9.70 -6.80
CA PHE A 38 1.04 -9.66 -5.66
C PHE A 38 -0.03 -8.57 -5.87
N LYS A 39 -1.06 -8.54 -5.02
CA LYS A 39 -2.22 -7.67 -5.18
C LYS A 39 -2.43 -6.84 -3.92
N VAL A 40 -2.78 -5.57 -4.09
CA VAL A 40 -3.23 -4.68 -3.02
C VAL A 40 -4.73 -4.48 -3.16
N PHE A 41 -5.49 -4.81 -2.11
CA PHE A 41 -6.94 -4.73 -2.12
C PHE A 41 -7.41 -3.27 -2.12
N GLN A 42 -8.32 -2.87 -3.01
CA GLN A 42 -8.89 -1.53 -2.96
C GLN A 42 -10.12 -1.49 -2.05
N PHE A 43 -10.01 -0.76 -0.95
CA PHE A 43 -11.16 -0.42 -0.12
C PHE A 43 -11.98 0.71 -0.74
N PRO A 44 -13.32 0.64 -0.68
CA PRO A 44 -14.14 1.80 -0.98
C PRO A 44 -13.94 2.88 0.10
N LYS A 45 -14.17 4.15 -0.24
CA LYS A 45 -13.87 5.27 0.67
C LYS A 45 -14.66 5.22 1.98
N ASP A 46 -15.87 4.70 1.93
CA ASP A 46 -16.78 4.53 3.06
C ASP A 46 -16.59 3.20 3.80
N GLY A 47 -15.69 2.34 3.33
CA GLY A 47 -15.29 1.08 3.97
C GLY A 47 -13.79 0.98 4.19
N MET A 48 -13.08 2.12 4.36
CA MET A 48 -11.66 2.10 4.70
C MET A 48 -11.44 1.56 6.12
N PRO A 49 -10.32 0.85 6.39
CA PRO A 49 -10.02 0.36 7.74
C PRO A 49 -9.95 1.48 8.78
N ARG A 50 -10.59 1.27 9.92
CA ARG A 50 -10.38 2.07 11.14
C ARG A 50 -9.12 1.53 11.80
N ILE A 51 -8.19 2.42 12.16
CA ILE A 51 -6.94 2.02 12.81
C ILE A 51 -7.18 2.04 14.32
N ASP A 52 -7.78 0.97 14.84
CA ASP A 52 -8.18 0.79 16.25
C ASP A 52 -7.69 -0.53 16.89
N GLY A 53 -6.94 -1.34 16.13
CA GLY A 53 -6.34 -2.61 16.55
C GLY A 53 -7.25 -3.82 16.31
N MET A 54 -8.45 -3.60 15.77
CA MET A 54 -9.44 -4.65 15.50
C MET A 54 -9.42 -5.08 14.03
N THR A 55 -9.84 -6.32 13.76
CA THR A 55 -9.74 -6.89 12.40
C THR A 55 -11.07 -6.92 11.64
N ASP A 56 -12.16 -6.39 12.21
CA ASP A 56 -13.50 -6.51 11.66
C ASP A 56 -13.66 -5.81 10.30
N ASP A 57 -13.00 -4.67 10.10
CA ASP A 57 -13.01 -3.94 8.82
C ASP A 57 -12.29 -4.70 7.69
N TRP A 58 -11.38 -5.62 8.04
CA TRP A 58 -10.61 -6.41 7.10
C TRP A 58 -11.34 -7.66 6.61
N GLY A 59 -12.51 -7.98 7.18
CA GLY A 59 -13.31 -9.15 6.81
C GLY A 59 -13.82 -9.15 5.37
N VAL A 60 -13.80 -7.99 4.69
CA VAL A 60 -14.13 -7.86 3.26
C VAL A 60 -12.98 -8.27 2.33
N VAL A 61 -11.76 -8.44 2.85
CA VAL A 61 -10.57 -8.78 2.05
C VAL A 61 -10.56 -10.28 1.74
N PRO A 62 -10.61 -10.71 0.47
CA PRO A 62 -10.67 -12.12 0.12
C PRO A 62 -9.40 -12.89 0.48
N GLU A 63 -9.50 -14.21 0.70
CA GLU A 63 -8.36 -15.10 1.03
C GLU A 63 -7.18 -14.96 0.04
N SER A 64 -7.45 -14.67 -1.23
CA SER A 64 -6.42 -14.48 -2.26
C SER A 64 -5.53 -13.23 -2.07
N TYR A 65 -5.84 -12.39 -1.09
CA TYR A 65 -5.09 -11.20 -0.69
C TYR A 65 -4.37 -11.37 0.66
N ILE A 66 -4.38 -12.59 1.22
CA ILE A 66 -3.73 -12.89 2.49
C ILE A 66 -2.42 -13.63 2.22
N TYR A 67 -1.32 -13.01 2.61
CA TYR A 67 0.04 -13.53 2.41
C TYR A 67 0.56 -14.10 3.72
N ARG A 68 0.86 -15.40 3.73
CA ARG A 68 1.13 -16.16 4.97
C ARG A 68 2.58 -16.60 5.08
N THR A 69 2.95 -17.21 6.20
CA THR A 69 4.30 -17.75 6.43
C THR A 69 4.84 -18.60 5.27
N ASN A 70 3.98 -19.41 4.63
CA ASN A 70 4.37 -20.26 3.50
C ASN A 70 4.79 -19.50 2.22
N GLU A 71 4.62 -18.17 2.17
CA GLU A 71 5.12 -17.30 1.11
C GLU A 71 6.51 -16.72 1.41
N LEU A 72 6.99 -16.87 2.65
CA LEU A 72 8.26 -16.31 3.10
C LEU A 72 9.42 -17.29 2.90
N ASN A 73 10.64 -16.77 3.00
CA ASN A 73 11.87 -17.53 2.98
C ASN A 73 12.91 -16.83 3.86
N ASP A 74 13.62 -17.57 4.67
CA ASP A 74 14.84 -17.11 5.31
C ASP A 74 16.06 -17.47 4.44
N THR A 75 16.80 -16.44 4.05
CA THR A 75 17.96 -16.57 3.17
C THR A 75 19.29 -16.31 3.87
N GLU A 76 19.30 -15.97 5.16
CA GLU A 76 20.50 -15.63 5.92
C GLU A 76 20.75 -16.53 7.12
N ASP A 77 19.69 -16.98 7.83
CA ASP A 77 19.82 -17.63 9.14
C ASP A 77 19.65 -19.17 9.06
N GLY A 78 19.28 -19.70 7.90
CA GLY A 78 19.36 -21.13 7.57
C GLY A 78 18.05 -21.91 7.66
N HIS A 79 16.93 -21.25 7.97
CA HIS A 79 15.59 -21.88 8.01
C HIS A 79 15.03 -22.17 6.62
N GLY A 80 15.37 -21.34 5.62
CA GLY A 80 14.85 -21.50 4.27
C GLY A 80 13.32 -21.29 4.20
N ILE A 81 12.65 -22.12 3.41
CA ILE A 81 11.19 -22.05 3.18
C ILE A 81 10.38 -22.93 4.15
N ALA A 82 11.04 -23.76 4.97
CA ALA A 82 10.40 -24.70 5.88
C ALA A 82 10.30 -24.11 7.28
N ILE A 83 9.65 -22.95 7.37
CA ILE A 83 9.48 -22.18 8.60
C ILE A 83 8.54 -22.94 9.56
N ASP A 84 8.95 -23.10 10.81
CA ASP A 84 8.12 -23.72 11.84
C ASP A 84 7.00 -22.74 12.23
N THR A 85 5.75 -23.14 12.05
CA THR A 85 4.60 -22.28 12.37
C THR A 85 4.15 -22.40 13.82
N GLU A 86 4.71 -23.35 14.58
CA GLU A 86 4.56 -23.38 16.05
C GLU A 86 5.52 -22.39 16.73
N ASP A 87 6.53 -21.94 16.00
CA ASP A 87 7.49 -20.91 16.37
C ASP A 87 6.95 -19.55 15.90
N LEU A 88 6.91 -19.32 14.58
CA LEU A 88 6.41 -18.09 13.99
C LEU A 88 5.33 -18.33 12.92
N GLN A 89 4.13 -17.77 13.13
CA GLN A 89 3.06 -17.81 12.14
C GLN A 89 2.51 -16.42 11.84
N VAL A 90 2.57 -16.01 10.57
CA VAL A 90 2.15 -14.66 10.16
C VAL A 90 1.12 -14.68 9.04
N ALA A 91 0.31 -13.62 9.01
CA ALA A 91 -0.62 -13.30 7.94
C ALA A 91 -0.63 -11.79 7.69
N VAL A 92 -0.35 -11.40 6.45
CA VAL A 92 -0.34 -10.00 6.01
C VAL A 92 -1.43 -9.75 4.99
N ARG A 93 -2.20 -8.68 5.19
CA ARG A 93 -3.10 -8.10 4.18
C ARG A 93 -2.63 -6.68 3.87
N VAL A 94 -2.69 -6.32 2.60
CA VAL A 94 -2.37 -4.97 2.14
C VAL A 94 -3.56 -4.41 1.38
N GLY A 95 -3.96 -3.20 1.75
CA GLY A 95 -5.03 -2.48 1.09
C GLY A 95 -4.65 -1.05 0.72
N TRP A 96 -5.50 -0.42 -0.07
CA TRP A 96 -5.35 0.99 -0.44
C TRP A 96 -6.72 1.62 -0.70
N VAL A 97 -6.78 2.95 -0.65
CA VAL A 97 -7.99 3.72 -0.95
C VAL A 97 -7.68 4.73 -2.04
N LYS A 98 -8.48 4.74 -3.11
CA LYS A 98 -8.30 5.65 -4.24
C LYS A 98 -8.31 7.11 -3.81
N GLY A 99 -7.24 7.82 -4.13
CA GLY A 99 -7.10 9.26 -3.89
C GLY A 99 -6.67 9.64 -2.47
N LEU A 100 -6.30 8.68 -1.62
CA LEU A 100 -5.65 8.96 -0.34
C LEU A 100 -4.12 8.78 -0.38
N ASN A 101 -3.58 8.08 -1.40
CA ASN A 101 -2.16 7.73 -1.51
C ASN A 101 -1.61 7.08 -0.23
N ARG A 102 -2.37 6.12 0.32
CA ARG A 102 -2.03 5.38 1.53
C ARG A 102 -2.07 3.90 1.25
N LEU A 103 -1.09 3.18 1.77
CA LEU A 103 -1.10 1.73 1.89
C LEU A 103 -1.52 1.38 3.32
N TYR A 104 -2.56 0.59 3.44
CA TYR A 104 -3.07 0.05 4.70
C TYR A 104 -2.53 -1.36 4.87
N PHE A 105 -2.22 -1.74 6.11
CA PHE A 105 -1.68 -3.05 6.45
C PHE A 105 -2.45 -3.62 7.62
N LEU A 106 -2.70 -4.93 7.56
CA LEU A 106 -3.02 -5.75 8.71
C LEU A 106 -1.98 -6.85 8.78
N TYR A 107 -1.22 -6.86 9.87
CA TYR A 107 -0.25 -7.86 10.26
C TYR A 107 -0.79 -8.62 11.47
N GLU A 108 -1.10 -9.89 11.28
CA GLU A 108 -1.44 -10.81 12.37
C GLU A 108 -0.28 -11.78 12.52
N ALA A 109 0.24 -11.94 13.73
CA ALA A 109 1.34 -12.84 14.03
C ALA A 109 1.09 -13.60 15.32
N TYR A 110 1.37 -14.90 15.29
CA TYR A 110 1.71 -15.69 16.45
C TYR A 110 3.23 -15.81 16.51
N ASP A 111 3.73 -15.75 17.73
CA ASP A 111 5.12 -15.99 18.06
C ASP A 111 5.17 -16.80 19.37
N ASP A 112 6.14 -17.70 19.49
CA ASP A 112 6.39 -18.49 20.69
C ASP A 112 7.16 -17.68 21.76
N TYR A 113 7.84 -16.60 21.35
CA TYR A 113 8.59 -15.72 22.23
C TYR A 113 8.63 -14.27 21.72
N TRP A 114 7.84 -13.39 22.34
CA TRP A 114 7.90 -11.96 21.99
C TRP A 114 9.00 -11.21 22.76
N ASP A 115 10.03 -10.74 22.07
CA ASP A 115 11.08 -9.85 22.56
C ASP A 115 10.83 -8.38 22.21
N PHE A 116 10.43 -7.62 23.24
CA PHE A 116 10.24 -6.17 23.16
C PHE A 116 10.67 -5.47 24.45
N GLY A 117 11.43 -6.18 25.29
CA GLY A 117 11.90 -5.69 26.59
C GLY A 117 13.31 -5.09 26.52
N ARG A 118 14.04 -5.29 25.43
CA ARG A 118 15.45 -4.92 25.30
C ARG A 118 15.62 -3.61 24.54
N PHE A 119 16.48 -2.75 25.05
CA PHE A 119 16.85 -1.49 24.40
C PHE A 119 18.35 -1.45 24.13
N ASN A 120 18.71 -1.24 22.86
CA ASN A 120 20.07 -0.97 22.44
C ASN A 120 20.11 0.39 21.72
N PRO A 121 20.87 1.38 22.20
CA PRO A 121 20.99 2.67 21.53
C PRO A 121 21.66 2.58 20.14
N GLU A 122 22.36 1.47 19.86
CA GLU A 122 23.03 1.19 18.58
C GLU A 122 22.20 0.28 17.66
N GLY A 123 20.97 -0.10 18.00
CA GLY A 123 20.18 -0.92 17.07
C GLY A 123 19.00 -1.64 17.70
N TYR A 124 18.40 -2.52 16.89
CA TYR A 124 17.25 -3.32 17.27
C TYR A 124 17.69 -4.69 17.80
N LEU A 125 16.97 -5.20 18.78
CA LEU A 125 17.16 -6.52 19.42
C LEU A 125 15.79 -7.14 19.75
N ASN A 126 14.75 -6.78 19.02
CA ASN A 126 13.34 -7.03 19.35
C ASN A 126 12.65 -7.59 18.12
N ASP A 127 11.47 -8.18 18.25
CA ASP A 127 10.73 -8.63 17.08
C ASP A 127 10.24 -7.48 16.24
N ILE A 128 10.37 -7.67 14.94
CA ILE A 128 10.19 -6.61 13.96
C ILE A 128 9.39 -7.13 12.79
N PHE A 129 8.40 -6.33 12.40
CA PHE A 129 7.82 -6.35 11.07
C PHE A 129 8.42 -5.21 10.23
N GLU A 130 9.34 -5.53 9.33
CA GLU A 130 10.04 -4.55 8.50
C GLU A 130 9.36 -4.45 7.13
N ILE A 131 8.89 -3.26 6.75
CA ILE A 131 8.22 -2.99 5.47
C ILE A 131 9.08 -2.06 4.63
N VAL A 132 9.27 -2.39 3.35
CA VAL A 132 9.92 -1.52 2.38
C VAL A 132 8.97 -1.21 1.24
N VAL A 133 8.81 0.07 0.90
CA VAL A 133 7.96 0.56 -0.19
C VAL A 133 8.73 1.44 -1.16
N ASP A 134 8.49 1.22 -2.45
CA ASP A 134 8.91 2.02 -3.59
C ASP A 134 7.65 2.33 -4.42
N GLY A 135 7.13 3.54 -4.26
CA GLY A 135 5.79 3.89 -4.72
C GLY A 135 5.63 4.02 -6.23
N ASP A 136 6.73 4.18 -6.98
CA ASP A 136 6.74 4.23 -8.44
C ASP A 136 7.46 3.04 -9.08
N LEU A 137 7.93 2.08 -8.27
CA LEU A 137 8.66 0.88 -8.70
C LEU A 137 9.93 1.27 -9.51
N SER A 138 10.62 2.33 -9.09
CA SER A 138 11.84 2.80 -9.73
C SER A 138 13.05 1.89 -9.49
N GLY A 139 13.05 1.13 -8.39
CA GLY A 139 14.10 0.19 -8.00
C GLY A 139 15.40 0.87 -7.57
N GLY A 140 16.45 0.05 -7.38
CA GLY A 140 17.81 0.49 -7.07
C GLY A 140 18.10 0.64 -5.57
N PRO A 141 19.39 0.82 -5.22
CA PRO A 141 19.82 0.94 -3.83
C PRO A 141 19.20 2.17 -3.20
N PHE A 142 18.62 2.06 -2.01
CA PHE A 142 18.02 3.19 -1.30
C PHE A 142 18.64 3.45 0.07
N ILE A 143 19.56 2.60 0.55
CA ILE A 143 20.30 2.86 1.81
C ILE A 143 21.70 3.38 1.54
N PHE A 144 22.41 2.76 0.59
CA PHE A 144 23.82 3.06 0.30
C PHE A 144 23.98 3.54 -1.14
N ASN A 145 24.40 4.79 -1.31
CA ASN A 145 24.61 5.39 -2.60
C ASN A 145 25.87 4.78 -3.26
N PRO A 146 25.73 4.18 -4.45
CA PRO A 146 26.83 3.49 -5.12
C PRO A 146 27.97 4.40 -5.57
N ILE A 147 27.80 5.74 -5.53
CA ILE A 147 28.90 6.68 -5.83
C ILE A 147 29.98 6.72 -4.75
N TYR A 148 29.65 6.35 -3.50
CA TYR A 148 30.59 6.36 -2.39
C TYR A 148 31.22 4.97 -2.20
N ALA A 149 32.46 4.96 -1.75
CA ALA A 149 33.14 3.71 -1.42
C ALA A 149 32.52 3.07 -0.16
N LYS A 150 32.35 1.74 -0.14
CA LYS A 150 31.67 1.03 0.96
C LYS A 150 32.34 1.28 2.32
N GLU A 151 33.66 1.39 2.34
CA GLU A 151 34.45 1.70 3.53
C GLU A 151 34.15 3.09 4.10
N HIS A 152 33.68 4.03 3.28
CA HIS A 152 33.32 5.38 3.68
C HIS A 152 31.89 5.45 4.25
N LEU A 153 31.04 4.48 3.92
CA LEU A 153 29.67 4.35 4.40
C LEU A 153 29.54 3.53 5.69
N LYS A 154 30.67 3.21 6.35
CA LYS A 154 30.64 2.57 7.67
C LYS A 154 29.95 3.48 8.68
N TRP A 155 29.05 2.88 9.44
CA TRP A 155 28.29 3.57 10.49
C TRP A 155 29.20 3.97 11.66
N ASN A 156 29.87 5.11 11.51
CA ASN A 156 30.67 5.74 12.56
C ASN A 156 30.24 7.18 12.83
N GLY A 157 29.29 7.72 12.04
CA GLY A 157 28.68 9.05 12.19
C GLY A 157 29.64 10.22 12.00
N LYS A 158 30.88 10.00 11.54
CA LYS A 158 31.95 11.01 11.51
C LYS A 158 32.51 11.28 10.12
N ASN A 159 32.28 10.39 9.16
CA ASN A 159 32.69 10.59 7.78
C ASN A 159 31.69 11.51 7.05
N GLN A 160 32.19 12.54 6.36
CA GLN A 160 31.36 13.47 5.60
C GLN A 160 30.58 12.79 4.46
N GLU A 161 31.17 11.78 3.80
CA GLU A 161 30.46 10.99 2.77
C GLU A 161 29.35 10.14 3.36
N TYR A 162 29.55 9.58 4.56
CA TYR A 162 28.48 8.88 5.29
C TYR A 162 27.33 9.83 5.63
N LEU A 163 27.63 11.04 6.12
CA LEU A 163 26.62 12.04 6.44
C LEU A 163 25.84 12.48 5.19
N SER A 164 26.52 12.80 4.09
CA SER A 164 25.84 13.12 2.82
C SER A 164 24.99 11.96 2.32
N ASN A 165 25.48 10.73 2.34
CA ASN A 165 24.67 9.56 2.00
C ASN A 165 23.41 9.47 2.88
N HIS A 166 23.57 9.58 4.20
CA HIS A 166 22.46 9.42 5.12
C HIS A 166 21.37 10.49 4.89
N PHE A 167 21.75 11.77 4.82
CA PHE A 167 20.78 12.87 4.70
C PHE A 167 20.22 13.05 3.28
N GLU A 168 20.99 12.73 2.24
CA GLU A 168 20.61 13.07 0.86
C GLU A 168 20.14 11.84 0.05
N PHE A 169 20.36 10.62 0.56
CA PHE A 169 20.09 9.39 -0.21
C PHE A 169 19.32 8.33 0.58
N SER A 170 19.70 8.04 1.83
CA SER A 170 19.13 6.93 2.61
C SER A 170 17.63 7.10 2.83
N GLY A 171 16.84 6.23 2.21
CA GLY A 171 15.39 6.16 2.35
C GLY A 171 14.61 7.19 1.51
N VAL A 172 15.27 7.98 0.65
CA VAL A 172 14.64 9.15 0.01
C VAL A 172 13.67 8.77 -1.11
N HIS A 173 14.02 7.80 -1.97
CA HIS A 173 13.17 7.38 -3.10
C HIS A 173 12.41 6.07 -2.84
N ALA A 174 12.86 5.26 -1.88
CA ALA A 174 12.14 4.11 -1.35
C ALA A 174 12.30 4.12 0.18
N GLN A 175 11.25 3.79 0.92
CA GLN A 175 11.19 3.95 2.37
C GLN A 175 11.16 2.60 3.08
N ASN A 176 12.03 2.44 4.07
CA ASN A 176 12.09 1.24 4.92
C ASN A 176 11.63 1.60 6.35
N TYR A 177 10.57 0.93 6.79
CA TYR A 177 9.92 1.04 8.08
C TYR A 177 10.18 -0.21 8.90
N HIS A 178 10.95 -0.07 9.97
CA HIS A 178 11.26 -1.15 10.89
C HIS A 178 10.27 -1.08 12.06
N ILE A 179 9.15 -1.78 11.93
CA ILE A 179 8.03 -1.67 12.87
C ILE A 179 8.25 -2.64 14.02
N PHE A 180 8.27 -2.13 15.25
CA PHE A 180 8.40 -2.95 16.45
C PHE A 180 7.10 -3.69 16.71
N THR A 181 7.19 -4.98 17.02
CA THR A 181 6.04 -5.83 17.30
C THR A 181 6.26 -6.59 18.60
N PRO A 182 5.72 -6.14 19.74
CA PRO A 182 5.04 -4.86 20.03
C PRO A 182 5.93 -3.60 20.05
N PRO A 183 5.34 -2.38 20.20
CA PRO A 183 6.08 -1.13 20.38
C PRO A 183 7.06 -1.13 21.56
N VAL A 184 8.22 -0.51 21.37
CA VAL A 184 9.28 -0.41 22.39
C VAL A 184 9.42 1.04 22.83
N ASN A 185 9.33 1.31 24.14
CA ASN A 185 9.44 2.65 24.72
C ASN A 185 8.49 3.70 24.08
N ASN A 186 7.26 3.29 23.72
CA ASN A 186 6.28 4.08 22.96
C ASN A 186 6.70 4.45 21.54
N ALA A 187 7.81 3.91 21.03
CA ALA A 187 8.16 3.98 19.62
C ALA A 187 7.59 2.75 18.91
N TRP A 188 6.81 2.99 17.86
CA TRP A 188 6.24 1.93 17.04
C TRP A 188 7.13 1.56 15.85
N CYS A 189 7.96 2.50 15.37
CA CYS A 189 8.77 2.30 14.19
C CYS A 189 10.11 3.04 14.28
N LEU A 190 11.17 2.39 13.79
CA LEU A 190 12.40 3.01 13.36
C LEU A 190 12.39 3.13 11.83
N VAL A 191 12.63 4.32 11.30
CA VAL A 191 12.78 4.50 9.83
C VAL A 191 14.25 4.29 9.47
N TRP A 192 14.54 3.32 8.58
CA TRP A 192 15.87 3.10 7.99
C TRP A 192 16.16 4.15 6.90
N GLY A 193 16.18 5.41 7.31
CA GLY A 193 16.39 6.58 6.47
C GLY A 193 16.67 7.80 7.33
N SER A 194 16.81 8.96 6.71
CA SER A 194 17.00 10.21 7.45
C SER A 194 15.69 10.89 7.85
N GLN A 195 14.54 10.40 7.39
CA GLN A 195 13.24 11.07 7.44
C GLN A 195 12.24 10.45 8.45
N PRO A 196 12.50 10.48 9.77
CA PRO A 196 11.60 9.86 10.75
C PRO A 196 10.17 10.44 10.74
N TRP A 197 9.98 11.63 10.19
CA TRP A 197 8.66 12.27 10.06
C TRP A 197 7.67 11.46 9.20
N ILE A 198 8.13 10.51 8.37
CA ILE A 198 7.23 9.64 7.60
C ILE A 198 6.47 8.65 8.49
N ALA A 199 7.00 8.34 9.68
CA ALA A 199 6.38 7.45 10.66
C ALA A 199 5.40 8.17 11.60
N GLU A 200 5.12 9.45 11.36
CA GLU A 200 4.26 10.28 12.19
C GLU A 200 2.97 10.68 11.44
N PHE A 201 1.92 11.01 12.19
CA PHE A 201 0.71 11.59 11.60
C PHE A 201 1.03 12.95 10.95
N PRO A 202 0.55 13.28 9.73
CA PRO A 202 -0.50 12.61 8.95
C PRO A 202 0.00 11.62 7.88
N TYR A 203 1.25 11.14 7.98
CA TYR A 203 1.89 10.29 6.97
C TYR A 203 1.90 8.80 7.33
N ALA A 204 1.83 8.49 8.62
CA ALA A 204 1.54 7.15 9.11
C ALA A 204 0.59 7.16 10.32
N HIS A 205 -0.03 6.01 10.57
CA HIS A 205 -0.80 5.74 11.77
C HIS A 205 -0.81 4.23 12.03
N HIS A 206 -0.96 3.83 13.30
CA HIS A 206 -0.91 2.43 13.71
C HIS A 206 -1.79 2.19 14.93
N ALA A 207 -2.18 0.93 15.12
CA ALA A 207 -2.81 0.43 16.34
C ALA A 207 -2.42 -1.04 16.54
N TYR A 208 -2.37 -1.47 17.79
CA TYR A 208 -2.00 -2.82 18.17
C TYR A 208 -3.05 -3.44 19.08
N GLN A 209 -3.21 -4.77 18.99
CA GLN A 209 -3.93 -5.57 19.97
C GLN A 209 -3.09 -6.82 20.29
N PHE A 210 -2.73 -6.97 21.58
CA PHE A 210 -2.01 -8.11 22.11
C PHE A 210 -2.23 -8.19 23.64
N ASP A 211 -2.02 -9.37 24.23
CA ASP A 211 -2.17 -9.62 25.67
C ASP A 211 -1.12 -10.62 26.17
N PHE A 212 0.14 -10.18 26.17
CA PHE A 212 1.32 -10.95 26.63
C PHE A 212 2.42 -9.99 27.12
N ASN A 213 3.37 -10.52 27.89
CA ASN A 213 4.56 -9.82 28.38
C ASN A 213 5.81 -10.21 27.57
N PRO A 214 6.93 -9.48 27.69
CA PRO A 214 8.19 -9.88 27.06
C PRO A 214 8.61 -11.30 27.46
N GLY A 215 8.92 -12.11 26.46
CA GLY A 215 9.32 -13.51 26.56
C GLY A 215 8.19 -14.52 26.78
N GLU A 216 6.94 -14.11 26.57
CA GLU A 216 5.78 -14.99 26.52
C GLU A 216 5.37 -15.21 25.05
N SER A 217 4.75 -16.36 24.78
CA SER A 217 4.09 -16.60 23.49
C SER A 217 2.76 -15.86 23.40
N GLY A 218 2.30 -15.60 22.17
CA GLY A 218 0.99 -15.00 22.00
C GLY A 218 0.70 -14.52 20.59
N HIS A 219 -0.53 -14.01 20.41
CA HIS A 219 -0.96 -13.39 19.16
C HIS A 219 -0.90 -11.87 19.26
N LEU A 220 -0.26 -11.26 18.27
CA LEU A 220 -0.23 -9.84 18.03
C LEU A 220 -1.01 -9.50 16.76
N VAL A 221 -1.83 -8.47 16.87
CA VAL A 221 -2.42 -7.77 15.73
C VAL A 221 -1.81 -6.38 15.65
N LEU A 222 -1.30 -6.03 14.48
CA LEU A 222 -0.92 -4.68 14.10
C LEU A 222 -1.73 -4.29 12.88
N GLU A 223 -2.39 -3.14 12.93
CA GLU A 223 -2.87 -2.50 11.72
C GLU A 223 -2.40 -1.06 11.64
N GLY A 224 -2.36 -0.54 10.42
CA GLY A 224 -1.91 0.82 10.20
C GLY A 224 -1.95 1.21 8.75
N TRP A 225 -1.46 2.41 8.48
CA TRP A 225 -1.16 2.83 7.12
C TRP A 225 0.10 3.68 7.08
N ILE A 226 0.75 3.67 5.92
CA ILE A 226 1.85 4.56 5.55
C ILE A 226 1.54 5.26 4.24
N THR A 227 2.16 6.41 4.03
CA THR A 227 2.11 7.19 2.79
C THR A 227 3.39 6.91 2.00
N PRO A 228 3.34 6.33 0.79
CA PRO A 228 4.52 6.18 -0.07
C PRO A 228 4.94 7.52 -0.68
N PHE A 229 6.25 7.71 -0.86
CA PHE A 229 6.83 8.92 -1.46
C PHE A 229 7.80 8.56 -2.59
N ASP A 230 7.68 9.27 -3.72
CA ASP A 230 8.69 9.24 -4.79
C ASP A 230 9.94 10.06 -4.36
N TYR A 231 9.77 10.96 -3.39
CA TYR A 231 10.84 11.73 -2.77
C TYR A 231 10.46 12.14 -1.33
N ALA A 232 11.21 11.67 -0.33
CA ALA A 232 11.03 12.00 1.08
C ALA A 232 12.34 12.54 1.68
N PRO A 233 12.53 13.88 1.72
CA PRO A 233 13.77 14.49 2.17
C PRO A 233 13.90 14.53 3.71
N TYR A 234 15.14 14.64 4.18
CA TYR A 234 15.46 14.83 5.60
C TYR A 234 14.78 16.07 6.20
N GLU A 235 14.76 17.18 5.45
CA GLU A 235 14.34 18.50 5.90
C GLU A 235 12.88 18.57 6.35
N GLY A 236 12.04 17.65 5.85
CA GLY A 236 10.64 17.56 6.20
C GLY A 236 9.71 17.43 5.00
N PRO A 237 8.40 17.36 5.26
CA PRO A 237 7.41 17.05 4.23
C PRO A 237 7.14 18.17 3.22
N GLN A 238 7.68 19.38 3.41
CA GLN A 238 7.32 20.55 2.59
C GLN A 238 7.76 20.39 1.13
N GLU A 239 8.89 19.72 0.91
CA GLU A 239 9.44 19.43 -0.42
C GLU A 239 9.27 17.95 -0.81
N ALA A 240 8.53 17.18 0.00
CA ALA A 240 8.29 15.77 -0.28
C ALA A 240 7.32 15.59 -1.46
N VAL A 241 7.53 14.53 -2.24
CA VAL A 241 6.67 14.14 -3.36
C VAL A 241 5.98 12.84 -3.00
N ILE A 242 4.69 12.92 -2.65
CA ILE A 242 3.86 11.73 -2.39
C ILE A 242 3.63 10.97 -3.70
N SER A 243 3.84 9.65 -3.67
CA SER A 243 3.60 8.78 -4.82
C SER A 243 2.13 8.83 -5.26
N GLN A 244 1.90 8.88 -6.57
CA GLN A 244 0.56 9.01 -7.13
C GLN A 244 -0.02 7.65 -7.49
N MET A 245 -0.78 7.07 -6.56
CA MET A 245 -1.32 5.72 -6.68
C MET A 245 -2.63 5.67 -7.51
N LYS A 246 -2.69 4.84 -8.55
CA LYS A 246 -3.89 4.62 -9.36
C LYS A 246 -4.18 3.14 -9.58
N GLU A 247 -5.41 2.86 -9.99
CA GLU A 247 -5.85 1.49 -10.25
C GLU A 247 -5.05 0.88 -11.39
N ASN A 248 -4.59 -0.35 -11.19
CA ASN A 248 -3.71 -1.13 -12.05
C ASN A 248 -2.26 -0.64 -12.14
N ASP A 249 -1.87 0.40 -11.40
CA ASP A 249 -0.45 0.72 -11.23
C ASP A 249 0.24 -0.37 -10.42
N PHE A 250 1.57 -0.43 -10.56
CA PHE A 250 2.42 -1.33 -9.80
C PHE A 250 3.30 -0.53 -8.86
N ILE A 251 3.51 -1.05 -7.66
CA ILE A 251 4.46 -0.53 -6.67
C ILE A 251 5.47 -1.61 -6.31
N GLY A 252 6.64 -1.20 -5.85
CA GLY A 252 7.58 -2.08 -5.15
C GLY A 252 7.16 -2.17 -3.68
N LEU A 253 6.88 -3.37 -3.20
CA LEU A 253 6.55 -3.60 -1.79
C LEU A 253 7.05 -4.98 -1.37
N SER A 254 7.77 -5.03 -0.26
CA SER A 254 8.10 -6.28 0.42
C SER A 254 8.12 -6.05 1.92
N TRP A 255 8.12 -7.15 2.67
CA TRP A 255 8.34 -7.13 4.10
C TRP A 255 9.21 -8.30 4.56
N SER A 256 9.82 -8.11 5.72
CA SER A 256 10.51 -9.16 6.47
C SER A 256 10.09 -9.17 7.92
N ILE A 257 10.21 -10.34 8.54
CA ILE A 257 10.02 -10.54 9.97
C ILE A 257 11.39 -10.90 10.52
N LEU A 258 11.84 -10.15 11.51
CA LEU A 258 13.02 -10.50 12.29
C LEU A 258 12.50 -10.98 13.65
N ASP A 259 12.87 -12.20 13.95
CA ASP A 259 12.35 -13.00 15.05
C ASP A 259 13.48 -13.20 16.09
N PHE A 260 13.23 -12.89 17.36
CA PHE A 260 14.23 -12.77 18.41
C PHE A 260 13.86 -13.49 19.71
N ASP A 261 14.52 -14.62 19.98
CA ASP A 261 14.28 -15.40 21.22
C ASP A 261 15.20 -15.05 22.40
N GLY A 262 15.24 -13.78 22.81
CA GLY A 262 15.94 -13.33 24.02
C GLY A 262 17.49 -13.38 23.99
N SER A 263 18.08 -14.28 23.23
CA SER A 263 19.54 -14.52 23.14
C SER A 263 20.16 -14.04 21.82
N GLY A 264 19.34 -13.86 20.78
CA GLY A 264 19.75 -13.41 19.45
C GLY A 264 18.57 -13.43 18.48
N ARG A 265 18.84 -13.12 17.21
CA ARG A 265 17.87 -13.30 16.12
C ARG A 265 17.80 -14.79 15.80
N ASP A 266 16.61 -15.38 15.88
CA ASP A 266 16.35 -16.73 15.44
C ASP A 266 16.14 -16.79 13.92
N GLY A 267 15.37 -15.86 13.36
CA GLY A 267 15.07 -15.84 11.92
C GLY A 267 14.98 -14.46 11.28
N HIS A 268 15.25 -14.41 9.97
CA HIS A 268 15.00 -13.25 9.10
C HIS A 268 14.20 -13.66 7.86
N PHE A 269 12.91 -13.89 8.07
CA PHE A 269 11.99 -14.36 7.04
C PHE A 269 11.52 -13.20 6.16
N ASN A 270 11.59 -13.33 4.84
CA ASN A 270 11.24 -12.23 3.95
C ASN A 270 10.42 -12.68 2.72
N LEU A 271 9.52 -11.80 2.27
CA LEU A 271 8.64 -12.07 1.12
C LEU A 271 9.40 -12.09 -0.22
N SER A 272 10.46 -11.29 -0.35
CA SER A 272 11.26 -11.17 -1.57
C SER A 272 12.10 -12.40 -1.87
N HIS A 273 12.33 -13.26 -0.87
CA HIS A 273 13.31 -14.34 -0.90
C HIS A 273 14.73 -13.81 -1.15
N ASN A 274 14.99 -12.58 -0.73
CA ASN A 274 16.28 -11.92 -0.77
C ASN A 274 16.31 -10.72 0.19
N VAL A 275 17.07 -10.85 1.28
CA VAL A 275 17.29 -9.79 2.29
C VAL A 275 17.82 -8.47 1.74
N ASN A 276 18.40 -8.42 0.52
CA ASN A 276 18.80 -7.13 -0.07
C ASN A 276 17.62 -6.17 -0.26
N MET A 277 16.38 -6.66 -0.19
CA MET A 277 15.16 -5.84 -0.20
C MET A 277 15.17 -4.73 0.86
N VAL A 278 15.86 -4.93 1.99
CA VAL A 278 15.95 -3.91 3.07
C VAL A 278 16.84 -2.72 2.72
N LYS A 279 17.59 -2.81 1.60
CA LYS A 279 18.55 -1.77 1.18
C LYS A 279 18.55 -1.42 -0.31
N ASP A 280 17.89 -2.22 -1.13
CA ASP A 280 17.81 -2.07 -2.57
C ASP A 280 16.42 -2.47 -3.10
N ALA A 281 15.71 -1.49 -3.65
CA ALA A 281 14.34 -1.57 -4.08
C ALA A 281 14.16 -2.48 -5.31
N SER A 282 15.24 -2.77 -6.05
CA SER A 282 15.20 -3.77 -7.13
C SER A 282 14.91 -5.20 -6.62
N TYR A 283 15.06 -5.43 -5.32
CA TYR A 283 14.71 -6.70 -4.67
C TYR A 283 13.30 -6.69 -4.04
N LEU A 284 12.49 -5.67 -4.30
CA LEU A 284 11.09 -5.67 -3.86
C LEU A 284 10.24 -6.54 -4.77
N CYS A 285 9.12 -7.03 -4.23
CA CYS A 285 8.10 -7.71 -5.00
C CYS A 285 7.22 -6.67 -5.73
N ALA A 286 6.75 -7.02 -6.92
CA ALA A 286 5.71 -6.24 -7.60
C ALA A 286 4.36 -6.44 -6.92
N PHE A 287 3.72 -5.34 -6.53
CA PHE A 287 2.34 -5.32 -6.05
C PHE A 287 1.48 -4.50 -6.99
N LYS A 288 0.42 -5.10 -7.53
CA LYS A 288 -0.57 -4.41 -8.36
C LYS A 288 -1.64 -3.78 -7.48
N LEU A 289 -1.88 -2.49 -7.66
CA LEU A 289 -2.99 -1.76 -7.04
C LEU A 289 -4.29 -2.16 -7.72
N MET A 290 -5.06 -3.06 -7.12
CA MET A 290 -6.25 -3.58 -7.77
C MET A 290 -7.33 -2.49 -7.83
N PRO A 291 -8.18 -2.46 -8.88
CA PRO A 291 -9.43 -1.71 -8.80
C PRO A 291 -10.36 -2.34 -7.75
N ILE A 292 -11.46 -1.67 -7.44
CA ILE A 292 -12.52 -2.22 -6.62
C ILE A 292 -12.97 -3.52 -7.29
N GLU A 293 -12.77 -4.63 -6.58
CA GLU A 293 -13.30 -5.93 -6.96
C GLU A 293 -14.63 -6.14 -6.24
N ASP A 294 -15.51 -6.93 -6.85
CA ASP A 294 -16.69 -7.45 -6.16
C ASP A 294 -16.23 -8.48 -5.12
N ALA A 295 -15.83 -7.98 -3.96
CA ALA A 295 -15.21 -8.78 -2.90
C ALA A 295 -16.23 -9.59 -2.07
N GLY A 296 -17.50 -9.60 -2.47
CA GLY A 296 -18.59 -10.15 -1.66
C GLY A 296 -18.90 -9.24 -0.47
N GLY A 297 -20.15 -8.81 -0.36
CA GLY A 297 -20.63 -7.98 0.75
C GLY A 297 -20.60 -6.46 0.50
N LEU A 298 -19.83 -5.97 -0.48
CA LEU A 298 -19.90 -4.56 -0.91
C LEU A 298 -20.99 -4.39 -1.97
N PHE A 299 -22.14 -3.79 -1.60
CA PHE A 299 -23.22 -3.47 -2.53
C PHE A 299 -23.75 -2.06 -2.27
N GLY A 300 -23.59 -1.14 -3.23
CA GLY A 300 -23.92 0.26 -3.01
C GLY A 300 -24.00 1.06 -4.30
N ALA A 301 -25.05 1.86 -4.45
CA ALA A 301 -25.17 2.76 -5.59
C ALA A 301 -24.14 3.90 -5.47
N ASP A 302 -23.36 4.14 -6.52
CA ASP A 302 -22.60 5.38 -6.69
C ASP A 302 -22.58 5.78 -8.16
N TRP A 303 -22.40 7.06 -8.41
CA TRP A 303 -22.27 7.61 -9.74
C TRP A 303 -21.50 8.92 -9.76
N THR A 304 -20.88 9.20 -10.90
CA THR A 304 -20.31 10.50 -11.23
C THR A 304 -20.87 10.99 -12.57
N TYR A 305 -20.53 12.21 -12.97
CA TYR A 305 -20.97 12.80 -14.22
C TYR A 305 -19.91 13.72 -14.82
N GLN A 306 -20.03 13.98 -16.12
CA GLN A 306 -19.27 14.97 -16.84
C GLN A 306 -20.22 15.80 -17.71
N ILE A 307 -20.14 17.13 -17.59
CA ILE A 307 -20.86 18.03 -18.51
C ILE A 307 -20.13 18.01 -19.84
N ILE A 308 -20.80 17.51 -20.88
CA ILE A 308 -20.26 17.38 -22.24
C ILE A 308 -20.50 18.65 -23.04
N ASP A 309 -21.70 19.21 -22.92
CA ASP A 309 -22.04 20.48 -23.55
C ASP A 309 -22.89 21.30 -22.58
N MET A 310 -22.26 22.32 -21.99
CA MET A 310 -22.92 23.23 -21.05
C MET A 310 -24.05 24.02 -21.71
N LYS A 311 -23.92 24.36 -23.01
CA LYS A 311 -24.87 25.22 -23.71
C LYS A 311 -26.12 24.44 -24.13
N GLU A 312 -25.92 23.21 -24.62
CA GLU A 312 -26.99 22.33 -25.10
C GLU A 312 -27.55 21.40 -24.02
N GLY A 313 -26.92 21.36 -22.85
CA GLY A 313 -27.39 20.62 -21.67
C GLY A 313 -27.03 19.14 -21.66
N TRP A 314 -26.02 18.72 -22.43
CA TRP A 314 -25.59 17.32 -22.48
C TRP A 314 -24.68 16.97 -21.31
N VAL A 315 -25.05 15.92 -20.59
CA VAL A 315 -24.32 15.38 -19.44
C VAL A 315 -24.16 13.87 -19.61
N ALA A 316 -22.92 13.40 -19.54
CA ALA A 316 -22.61 11.98 -19.50
C ALA A 316 -22.57 11.53 -18.04
N PHE A 317 -23.37 10.53 -17.70
CA PHE A 317 -23.38 9.91 -16.39
C PHE A 317 -22.58 8.62 -16.41
N LYS A 318 -21.90 8.33 -15.31
CA LYS A 318 -21.09 7.13 -15.14
C LYS A 318 -21.45 6.44 -13.85
N ASP A 319 -21.84 5.18 -13.95
CA ASP A 319 -22.00 4.27 -12.83
C ASP A 319 -20.64 4.05 -12.12
N CYS A 320 -20.67 4.14 -10.80
CA CYS A 320 -19.55 3.86 -9.91
C CYS A 320 -19.97 2.91 -8.78
N SER A 321 -21.11 2.22 -8.95
CA SER A 321 -21.70 1.35 -7.94
C SER A 321 -20.82 0.15 -7.64
N LEU A 322 -20.93 -0.35 -6.41
CA LEU A 322 -20.22 -1.52 -5.90
C LEU A 322 -21.09 -2.78 -5.99
N GLY A 323 -20.45 -3.91 -6.28
CA GLY A 323 -21.07 -5.24 -6.33
C GLY A 323 -21.60 -5.67 -7.70
N ALA A 324 -22.04 -6.92 -7.81
CA ALA A 324 -22.66 -7.46 -9.02
C ALA A 324 -24.02 -6.78 -9.32
N ILE A 325 -24.01 -5.71 -10.11
CA ILE A 325 -25.22 -5.03 -10.55
C ILE A 325 -25.81 -5.71 -11.79
N THR A 326 -27.10 -6.00 -11.77
CA THR A 326 -27.84 -6.58 -12.92
C THR A 326 -28.85 -5.61 -13.52
N LYS A 327 -29.16 -4.49 -12.86
CA LYS A 327 -30.11 -3.48 -13.34
C LYS A 327 -29.77 -2.08 -12.82
N TRP A 328 -29.88 -1.10 -13.71
CA TRP A 328 -29.74 0.33 -13.42
C TRP A 328 -31.05 1.05 -13.70
N THR A 329 -31.40 2.02 -12.87
CA THR A 329 -32.51 2.94 -13.11
C THR A 329 -32.09 4.34 -12.68
N TRP A 330 -31.86 5.19 -13.67
CA TRP A 330 -31.60 6.61 -13.49
C TRP A 330 -32.92 7.37 -13.53
N ASP A 331 -33.11 8.26 -12.56
CA ASP A 331 -34.11 9.32 -12.58
C ASP A 331 -33.37 10.65 -12.59
N PHE A 332 -33.52 11.42 -13.67
CA PHE A 332 -32.78 12.67 -13.85
C PHE A 332 -33.45 13.88 -13.17
N GLY A 333 -34.62 13.68 -12.54
CA GLY A 333 -35.36 14.72 -11.85
C GLY A 333 -36.07 15.73 -12.76
N ASP A 334 -36.05 15.51 -14.08
CA ASP A 334 -36.78 16.29 -15.09
C ASP A 334 -37.97 15.50 -15.70
N GLY A 335 -38.33 14.38 -15.08
CA GLY A 335 -39.39 13.47 -15.53
C GLY A 335 -38.92 12.39 -16.51
N SER A 336 -37.65 12.42 -16.94
CA SER A 336 -37.06 11.36 -17.75
C SER A 336 -36.28 10.34 -16.91
N ILE A 337 -36.20 9.11 -17.44
CA ILE A 337 -35.47 7.99 -16.84
C ILE A 337 -34.58 7.28 -17.86
N SER A 338 -33.58 6.54 -17.39
CA SER A 338 -32.78 5.64 -18.21
C SER A 338 -32.49 4.31 -17.49
N HIS A 339 -32.32 3.24 -18.27
CA HIS A 339 -31.88 1.92 -17.79
C HIS A 339 -30.47 1.55 -18.26
N GLU A 340 -29.80 2.45 -18.97
CA GLU A 340 -28.41 2.27 -19.37
C GLU A 340 -27.50 2.40 -18.14
N GLN A 341 -26.40 1.63 -18.10
CA GLN A 341 -25.42 1.75 -17.03
C GLN A 341 -24.77 3.15 -17.02
N ASN A 342 -24.40 3.67 -18.20
CA ASN A 342 -23.72 4.96 -18.35
C ASN A 342 -24.46 5.85 -19.36
N PRO A 343 -25.60 6.47 -19.00
CA PRO A 343 -26.43 7.20 -19.94
C PRO A 343 -25.83 8.56 -20.32
N LEU A 344 -26.03 8.96 -21.57
CA LEU A 344 -25.87 10.34 -22.02
C LEU A 344 -27.26 11.02 -22.01
N HIS A 345 -27.44 12.02 -21.16
CA HIS A 345 -28.73 12.70 -20.99
C HIS A 345 -28.65 14.18 -21.40
N ARG A 346 -29.74 14.70 -21.98
CA ARG A 346 -29.86 16.13 -22.32
C ARG A 346 -30.94 16.78 -21.47
N PHE A 347 -30.53 17.74 -20.65
CA PHE A 347 -31.47 18.59 -19.93
C PHE A 347 -32.00 19.70 -20.84
N ALA A 348 -33.29 19.65 -21.17
CA ALA A 348 -33.95 20.71 -21.94
C ALA A 348 -34.00 22.04 -21.16
N GLU A 349 -34.22 21.96 -19.86
CA GLU A 349 -34.24 23.11 -18.96
C GLU A 349 -32.88 23.31 -18.29
N LYS A 350 -32.30 24.48 -18.52
CA LYS A 350 -31.13 25.00 -17.79
C LYS A 350 -31.49 25.24 -16.32
N GLY A 351 -30.51 25.16 -15.43
CA GLY A 351 -30.71 25.40 -14.01
C GLY A 351 -29.68 24.70 -13.13
N VAL A 352 -29.69 25.07 -11.85
CA VAL A 352 -28.73 24.59 -10.84
C VAL A 352 -29.34 23.58 -9.86
N HIS A 353 -30.67 23.42 -9.85
CA HIS A 353 -31.36 22.62 -8.85
C HIS A 353 -31.80 21.23 -9.34
N LYS A 354 -30.96 20.53 -10.11
CA LYS A 354 -31.26 19.16 -10.57
C LYS A 354 -31.15 18.16 -9.41
N VAL A 355 -32.06 17.20 -9.33
CA VAL A 355 -32.01 16.11 -8.34
C VAL A 355 -31.97 14.80 -9.09
N ILE A 356 -30.86 14.09 -9.03
CA ILE A 356 -30.64 12.90 -9.85
C ILE A 356 -30.45 11.70 -8.93
N THR A 357 -31.11 10.59 -9.25
CA THR A 357 -31.05 9.35 -8.48
C THR A 357 -30.65 8.20 -9.38
N LEU A 358 -29.60 7.47 -9.00
CA LEU A 358 -29.35 6.13 -9.52
C LEU A 358 -29.88 5.11 -8.51
N THR A 359 -30.71 4.20 -8.99
CA THR A 359 -31.08 2.96 -8.29
C THR A 359 -30.40 1.78 -8.99
N VAL A 360 -29.70 0.96 -8.23
CA VAL A 360 -29.11 -0.29 -8.73
C VAL A 360 -29.73 -1.50 -8.04
N GLU A 361 -29.89 -2.58 -8.78
CA GLU A 361 -30.38 -3.87 -8.29
C GLU A 361 -29.42 -4.98 -8.71
N GLY A 362 -29.24 -5.99 -7.86
CA GLY A 362 -28.37 -7.13 -8.12
C GLY A 362 -28.55 -8.22 -7.06
N PRO A 363 -27.76 -9.31 -7.11
CA PRO A 363 -27.80 -10.35 -6.07
C PRO A 363 -27.51 -9.82 -4.66
N GLY A 364 -26.76 -8.71 -4.55
CA GLY A 364 -26.49 -8.01 -3.28
C GLY A 364 -27.65 -7.14 -2.76
N GLY A 365 -28.76 -7.02 -3.49
CA GLY A 365 -29.95 -6.30 -3.07
C GLY A 365 -30.30 -5.10 -3.95
N ILE A 366 -30.83 -4.04 -3.32
CA ILE A 366 -31.21 -2.79 -3.98
C ILE A 366 -30.56 -1.63 -3.23
N SER A 367 -29.91 -0.72 -3.95
CA SER A 367 -29.28 0.47 -3.39
C SER A 367 -29.60 1.70 -4.23
N LYS A 368 -29.58 2.87 -3.58
CA LYS A 368 -29.90 4.16 -4.22
C LYS A 368 -28.91 5.23 -3.81
N ARG A 369 -28.51 6.06 -4.77
CA ARG A 369 -27.76 7.29 -4.52
C ARG A 369 -28.40 8.47 -5.22
N THR A 370 -28.83 9.43 -4.41
CA THR A 370 -29.39 10.71 -4.87
C THR A 370 -28.39 11.82 -4.61
N ARG A 371 -28.16 12.68 -5.61
CA ARG A 371 -27.38 13.90 -5.47
C ARG A 371 -28.24 15.11 -5.81
N TYR A 372 -28.13 16.16 -5.01
CA TYR A 372 -28.93 17.37 -5.11
C TYR A 372 -28.07 18.52 -5.59
N TRP A 373 -28.50 19.15 -6.68
CA TRP A 373 -28.01 20.44 -7.17
C TRP A 373 -26.54 20.43 -7.62
N GLU A 374 -25.95 19.25 -7.83
CA GLU A 374 -24.57 19.10 -8.32
C GLU A 374 -24.49 19.31 -9.83
N VAL A 375 -25.46 18.80 -10.59
CA VAL A 375 -25.49 18.96 -12.05
C VAL A 375 -26.11 20.31 -12.39
N MET A 376 -25.25 21.24 -12.79
CA MET A 376 -25.62 22.62 -13.13
C MET A 376 -25.44 22.89 -14.62
N ILE A 377 -26.49 23.39 -15.28
CA ILE A 377 -26.49 23.68 -16.72
C ILE A 377 -26.86 25.16 -16.94
N ARG A 378 -26.08 25.88 -17.76
CA ARG A 378 -26.19 27.34 -17.97
C ARG A 378 -26.82 27.73 -19.30
#